data_AF-B9MLX1-F1
#
_entry.id   AF-B9MLX1-F1
#
_cell.length_a   1.000
_cell.length_b   1.000
_cell.length_c   1.000
_cell.angle_alpha   90.00
_cell.angle_beta   90.00
_cell.angle_gamma   90.00
#
_symmetry.space_group_name_H-M   'P 1'
#
loop_
_entity.id
_entity.type
_entity.pdbx_description
1 polymer ?
#
loop_
_entity_poly.entity_id
_entity_poly.type
_entity_poly.pdbx_seq_one_letter_code
_entity_poly.pdbx_strand_id
1 'polypeptide(L)'
;MGSQGLDFSFYDNFYHLIPDWRSMQVEMRQEDYISGKCLEILRRGHEIVEKEGAIEFWRIRNKGLSDVLTTGSEILIVSSRVIEILERYGFTGWRKFKVVIKDKKKGVISEGYWGISVVSNILRSRWDLYREIVEERLDGTKKIRRFGWYFEPEDWDGSDFNLLDGISLIVTKRVKDVFEKEKVKNISIKSVHDISV
;
A
#
# COMPACT_ATOMS: atom_id res chain seq x y z
N MET A 1 17.97 -12.82 -8.34
CA MET A 1 18.51 -14.19 -8.54
C MET A 1 17.45 -15.20 -8.08
N GLY A 2 17.48 -16.47 -8.51
CA GLY A 2 16.58 -17.48 -7.95
C GLY A 2 16.79 -17.62 -6.44
N SER A 3 15.71 -17.81 -5.69
CA SER A 3 15.62 -17.82 -4.21
C SER A 3 16.25 -19.05 -3.52
N GLN A 4 17.32 -19.61 -4.07
CA GLN A 4 17.95 -20.79 -3.46
C GLN A 4 18.51 -20.44 -2.07
N GLY A 5 17.95 -21.06 -1.03
CA GLY A 5 18.40 -20.89 0.35
C GLY A 5 17.57 -19.92 1.21
N LEU A 6 16.54 -19.27 0.64
CA LEU A 6 15.63 -18.44 1.44
C LEU A 6 14.73 -19.30 2.33
N ASP A 7 14.68 -18.96 3.62
CA ASP A 7 13.66 -19.48 4.53
C ASP A 7 12.34 -18.77 4.24
N PHE A 8 11.46 -19.47 3.53
CA PHE A 8 10.17 -18.91 3.17
C PHE A 8 9.26 -18.64 4.37
N SER A 9 9.50 -19.27 5.53
CA SER A 9 8.67 -19.07 6.72
C SER A 9 8.83 -17.67 7.33
N PHE A 10 9.95 -16.99 7.09
CA PHE A 10 10.10 -15.58 7.42
C PHE A 10 8.99 -14.74 6.75
N TYR A 11 8.63 -15.09 5.51
CA TYR A 11 7.67 -14.32 4.72
C TYR A 11 6.21 -14.63 5.00
N ASP A 12 5.90 -15.64 5.81
CA ASP A 12 4.56 -15.87 6.35
C ASP A 12 4.05 -14.66 7.17
N ASN A 13 4.97 -13.77 7.56
CA ASN A 13 4.69 -12.56 8.31
C ASN A 13 4.41 -11.32 7.46
N PHE A 14 4.42 -11.40 6.12
CA PHE A 14 4.24 -10.23 5.25
C PHE A 14 3.07 -10.37 4.30
N TYR A 15 2.39 -9.24 4.10
CA TYR A 15 1.22 -9.16 3.25
C TYR A 15 1.24 -7.88 2.42
N HIS A 16 0.72 -7.96 1.21
CA HIS A 16 0.45 -6.79 0.37
C HIS A 16 -0.96 -6.26 0.67
N LEU A 17 -1.04 -4.99 1.06
CA LEU A 17 -2.28 -4.30 1.31
C LEU A 17 -2.71 -3.49 0.09
N ILE A 18 -3.90 -3.79 -0.43
CA ILE A 18 -4.44 -3.22 -1.67
C ILE A 18 -5.80 -2.57 -1.36
N PRO A 19 -6.02 -1.27 -1.66
CA PRO A 19 -7.35 -0.68 -1.62
C PRO A 19 -8.35 -1.39 -2.55
N ASP A 20 -9.57 -1.63 -2.09
CA ASP A 20 -10.61 -2.23 -2.93
C ASP A 20 -11.16 -1.21 -3.94
N TRP A 21 -11.10 -1.54 -5.24
CA TRP A 21 -11.57 -0.72 -6.35
C TRP A 21 -13.05 -0.30 -6.24
N ARG A 22 -13.85 -0.99 -5.42
CA ARG A 22 -15.26 -0.66 -5.14
C ARG A 22 -15.43 0.54 -4.22
N SER A 23 -14.38 0.97 -3.52
CA SER A 23 -14.38 2.18 -2.69
C SER A 23 -14.52 3.46 -3.53
N MET A 24 -14.74 4.60 -2.88
CA MET A 24 -14.61 5.90 -3.57
C MET A 24 -13.22 6.02 -4.18
N GLN A 25 -13.18 6.33 -5.47
CA GLN A 25 -11.94 6.53 -6.20
C GLN A 25 -11.64 8.02 -6.26
N VAL A 26 -10.46 8.40 -5.80
CA VAL A 26 -10.01 9.78 -5.78
C VAL A 26 -8.63 9.91 -6.40
N GLU A 27 -8.38 10.98 -7.13
CA GLU A 27 -7.11 11.18 -7.84
C GLU A 27 -6.56 12.58 -7.61
N MET A 28 -5.23 12.69 -7.60
CA MET A 28 -4.56 13.97 -7.77
C MET A 28 -4.78 14.53 -9.17
N ARG A 29 -4.43 15.81 -9.41
CA ARG A 29 -4.47 16.33 -10.77
C ARG A 29 -3.40 15.66 -11.63
N GLN A 30 -3.67 15.52 -12.92
CA GLN A 30 -2.76 14.86 -13.86
C GLN A 30 -1.34 15.49 -13.89
N GLU A 31 -1.26 16.80 -13.67
CA GLU A 31 0.00 17.55 -13.57
C GLU A 31 0.87 17.10 -12.38
N ASP A 32 0.25 16.72 -11.26
CA ASP A 32 0.95 16.21 -10.07
C ASP A 32 1.48 14.78 -10.30
N TYR A 33 0.80 13.99 -11.13
CA TYR A 33 1.30 12.67 -11.53
C TYR A 33 2.54 12.77 -12.43
N ILE A 34 2.49 13.63 -13.44
CA ILE A 34 3.56 13.77 -14.44
C ILE A 34 4.85 14.32 -13.82
N SER A 35 4.74 15.15 -12.78
CA SER A 35 5.89 15.71 -12.06
C SER A 35 6.59 14.72 -11.11
N GLY A 36 6.04 13.52 -10.90
CA GLY A 36 6.55 12.56 -9.92
C GLY A 36 6.17 12.88 -8.47
N LYS A 37 5.35 13.93 -8.24
CA LYS A 37 4.91 14.38 -6.91
C LYS A 37 4.20 13.27 -6.12
N CYS A 38 3.52 12.35 -6.80
CA CYS A 38 2.88 11.19 -6.14
C CYS A 38 3.88 10.33 -5.35
N LEU A 39 5.07 10.06 -5.90
CA LEU A 39 6.10 9.28 -5.20
C LEU A 39 6.67 10.05 -4.00
N GLU A 40 6.79 11.37 -4.11
CA GLU A 40 7.21 12.21 -3.01
C GLU A 40 6.17 12.24 -1.89
N ILE A 41 4.88 12.33 -2.24
CA ILE A 41 3.78 12.30 -1.27
C ILE A 41 3.68 10.96 -0.58
N LEU A 42 3.83 9.86 -1.32
CA LEU A 42 3.83 8.51 -0.75
C LEU A 42 4.91 8.36 0.32
N ARG A 43 6.06 9.03 0.17
CA ARG A 43 7.20 8.91 1.09
C ARG A 43 7.24 9.98 2.17
N ARG A 44 6.85 11.21 1.82
CA ARG A 44 7.11 12.44 2.57
C ARG A 44 5.88 13.36 2.61
N GLY A 45 4.68 12.83 2.37
CA GLY A 45 3.45 13.61 2.39
C GLY A 45 3.27 14.43 3.67
N HIS A 46 3.73 13.92 4.82
CA HIS A 46 3.73 14.68 6.07
C HIS A 46 4.59 15.96 5.99
N GLU A 47 5.81 15.88 5.45
CA GLU A 47 6.70 17.05 5.28
C GLU A 47 6.19 18.02 4.21
N ILE A 48 5.56 17.49 3.14
CA ILE A 48 4.98 18.31 2.09
C ILE A 48 3.83 19.12 2.66
N VAL A 49 2.95 18.51 3.46
CA VAL A 49 1.81 19.22 4.06
C VAL A 49 2.25 20.29 5.05
N GLU A 50 3.36 20.09 5.77
CA GLU A 50 3.94 21.12 6.64
C GLU A 50 4.36 22.38 5.86
N LYS A 51 4.77 22.23 4.60
CA LYS A 51 5.24 23.32 3.74
C LYS A 51 4.16 23.92 2.85
N GLU A 52 3.30 23.09 2.28
CA GLU A 52 2.37 23.44 1.20
C GLU A 52 0.90 23.43 1.62
N GLY A 53 0.58 22.93 2.83
CA GLY A 53 -0.80 22.73 3.26
C GLY A 53 -1.40 21.42 2.75
N ALA A 54 -2.71 21.23 2.91
CA ALA A 54 -3.35 19.95 2.64
C ALA A 54 -3.28 19.55 1.16
N ILE A 55 -3.04 18.26 0.90
CA ILE A 55 -2.95 17.72 -0.46
C ILE A 55 -4.35 17.47 -1.02
N GLU A 56 -4.61 17.97 -2.22
CA GLU A 56 -5.92 17.86 -2.85
C GLU A 56 -6.08 16.58 -3.68
N PHE A 57 -7.22 15.93 -3.48
CA PHE A 57 -7.68 14.80 -4.28
C PHE A 57 -9.09 15.09 -4.82
N TRP A 58 -9.39 14.59 -6.00
CA TRP A 58 -10.67 14.77 -6.67
C TRP A 58 -11.37 13.44 -6.82
N ARG A 59 -12.62 13.37 -6.40
CA ARG A 59 -13.46 12.20 -6.64
C ARG A 59 -13.68 12.02 -8.14
N ILE A 60 -13.32 10.84 -8.63
CA ILE A 60 -13.49 10.46 -10.04
C ILE A 60 -14.60 9.42 -10.23
N ARG A 61 -14.77 8.47 -9.29
CA ARG A 61 -15.75 7.38 -9.37
C ARG A 61 -16.25 6.96 -7.99
N ASN A 62 -17.39 6.26 -7.99
CA ASN A 62 -18.10 5.75 -6.83
C ASN A 62 -18.52 6.86 -5.83
N LYS A 63 -19.47 6.57 -4.94
CA LYS A 63 -19.98 7.56 -3.96
C LYS A 63 -19.82 7.10 -2.51
N GLY A 64 -19.53 5.83 -2.27
CA GLY A 64 -19.46 5.27 -0.92
C GLY A 64 -18.18 5.68 -0.20
N LEU A 65 -18.33 6.37 0.92
CA LEU A 65 -17.24 6.58 1.89
C LEU A 65 -16.92 5.25 2.59
N SER A 66 -15.64 5.05 2.91
CA SER A 66 -15.14 3.81 3.52
C SER A 66 -13.86 4.04 4.31
N ASP A 67 -13.42 3.02 5.05
CA ASP A 67 -12.20 3.13 5.84
C ASP A 67 -10.96 3.43 4.99
N VAL A 68 -10.88 2.87 3.79
CA VAL A 68 -9.83 3.12 2.82
C VAL A 68 -10.45 3.53 1.49
N LEU A 69 -9.89 4.56 0.86
CA LEU A 69 -10.25 5.02 -0.47
C LEU A 69 -9.17 4.57 -1.45
N THR A 70 -9.59 4.12 -2.63
CA THR A 70 -8.69 3.85 -3.73
C THR A 70 -8.22 5.16 -4.33
N THR A 71 -6.90 5.29 -4.48
CA THR A 71 -6.35 6.32 -5.34
C THR A 71 -5.90 5.72 -6.67
N GLY A 72 -5.82 6.51 -7.73
CA GLY A 72 -5.15 6.10 -8.98
C GLY A 72 -3.64 5.89 -8.84
N SER A 73 -3.14 5.83 -7.60
CA SER A 73 -1.76 5.68 -7.18
C SER A 73 -1.69 4.76 -5.96
N GLU A 74 -0.48 4.51 -5.46
CA GLU A 74 -0.25 3.73 -4.24
C GLU A 74 -0.43 4.54 -2.95
N ILE A 75 -0.87 5.81 -3.06
CA ILE A 75 -1.19 6.64 -1.90
C ILE A 75 -2.44 6.07 -1.24
N LEU A 76 -2.33 5.71 0.03
CA LEU A 76 -3.50 5.35 0.84
C LEU A 76 -4.16 6.61 1.40
N ILE A 77 -5.46 6.73 1.16
CA ILE A 77 -6.32 7.69 1.86
C ILE A 77 -7.25 6.91 2.77
N VAL A 78 -7.22 7.22 4.06
CA VAL A 78 -7.89 6.45 5.09
C VAL A 78 -8.75 7.34 6.00
N SER A 79 -9.78 6.76 6.58
CA SER A 79 -10.64 7.44 7.55
C SER A 79 -9.91 7.71 8.86
N SER A 80 -10.40 8.65 9.66
CA SER A 80 -9.86 8.96 11.00
C SER A 80 -9.92 7.76 11.93
N ARG A 81 -10.92 6.88 11.74
CA ARG A 81 -11.01 5.61 12.44
C ARG A 81 -9.80 4.70 12.17
N VAL A 82 -9.33 4.64 10.93
CA VAL A 82 -8.09 3.86 10.62
C VAL A 82 -6.90 4.49 11.30
N ILE A 83 -6.76 5.83 11.28
CA ILE A 83 -5.70 6.53 12.01
C ILE A 83 -5.71 6.18 13.50
N GLU A 84 -6.88 6.21 14.14
CA GLU A 84 -7.02 5.83 15.55
C GLU A 84 -6.62 4.38 15.82
N ILE A 85 -6.92 3.45 14.90
CA ILE A 85 -6.45 2.06 14.99
C ILE A 85 -4.92 2.02 14.90
N LEU A 86 -4.33 2.72 13.93
CA LEU A 86 -2.88 2.73 13.76
C LEU A 86 -2.14 3.26 14.98
N GLU A 87 -2.65 4.36 15.57
CA GLU A 87 -2.08 4.98 16.76
C GLU A 87 -2.29 4.12 18.01
N ARG A 88 -3.51 3.60 18.22
CA ARG A 88 -3.86 2.77 19.39
C ARG A 88 -3.04 1.49 19.47
N TYR A 89 -2.82 0.85 18.33
CA TYR A 89 -2.03 -0.38 18.28
C TYR A 89 -0.53 -0.10 18.16
N GLY A 90 -0.09 1.15 18.02
CA GLY A 90 1.33 1.52 17.96
C GLY A 90 2.04 0.95 16.73
N PHE A 91 1.43 1.06 15.56
CA PHE A 91 2.06 0.64 14.31
C PHE A 91 3.11 1.63 13.84
N THR A 92 4.16 1.14 13.19
CA THR A 92 5.35 1.89 12.76
C THR A 92 5.52 1.90 11.24
N GLY A 93 6.48 2.67 10.71
CA GLY A 93 6.74 2.76 9.26
C GLY A 93 5.82 3.69 8.47
N TRP A 94 4.90 4.41 9.14
CA TRP A 94 3.95 5.32 8.49
C TRP A 94 3.88 6.70 9.17
N ARG A 95 3.32 7.68 8.44
CA ARG A 95 2.93 9.01 8.93
C ARG A 95 1.63 9.43 8.27
N LYS A 96 0.78 10.19 8.97
CA LYS A 96 -0.41 10.81 8.37
C LYS A 96 -0.13 12.22 7.86
N PHE A 97 -0.88 12.64 6.85
CA PHE A 97 -0.87 13.99 6.34
C PHE A 97 -2.29 14.44 5.97
N LYS A 98 -2.53 15.76 6.02
CA LYS A 98 -3.87 16.32 5.73
C LYS A 98 -4.17 16.20 4.24
N VAL A 99 -5.39 15.76 3.94
CA VAL A 99 -5.92 15.73 2.57
C VAL A 99 -7.22 16.49 2.48
N VAL A 100 -7.49 17.03 1.29
CA VAL A 100 -8.78 17.61 0.94
C VAL A 100 -9.34 16.82 -0.24
N ILE A 101 -10.50 16.20 -0.06
CA ILE A 101 -11.19 15.46 -1.10
C ILE A 101 -12.28 16.38 -1.64
N LYS A 102 -12.22 16.67 -2.93
CA LYS A 102 -13.17 17.51 -3.64
C LYS A 102 -14.04 16.67 -4.55
N ASP A 103 -15.29 17.07 -4.67
CA ASP A 103 -16.24 16.58 -5.64
C ASP A 103 -16.70 17.73 -6.54
N LYS A 104 -16.70 17.51 -7.86
CA LYS A 104 -17.08 18.54 -8.84
C LYS A 104 -18.49 19.11 -8.60
N LYS A 105 -19.41 18.34 -7.98
CA LYS A 105 -20.79 18.77 -7.73
C LYS A 105 -21.03 19.25 -6.30
N LYS A 106 -20.35 18.66 -5.32
CA LYS A 106 -20.59 18.89 -3.89
C LYS A 106 -19.56 19.77 -3.19
N GLY A 107 -18.47 20.16 -3.87
CA GLY A 107 -17.36 20.86 -3.21
C GLY A 107 -16.54 19.91 -2.34
N VAL A 108 -16.13 20.32 -1.14
CA VAL A 108 -15.29 19.50 -0.26
C VAL A 108 -16.12 18.41 0.43
N ILE A 109 -15.60 17.17 0.48
CA ILE A 109 -16.26 15.99 1.05
C ILE A 109 -15.36 15.19 2.03
N SER A 110 -14.22 15.75 2.46
CA SER A 110 -13.17 15.04 3.22
C SER A 110 -13.18 15.20 4.73
N GLU A 111 -14.29 15.57 5.35
CA GLU A 111 -14.31 15.61 6.82
C GLU A 111 -13.98 14.20 7.36
N GLY A 112 -12.85 14.09 8.07
CA GLY A 112 -12.39 12.86 8.68
C GLY A 112 -11.50 11.94 7.85
N TYR A 113 -10.88 12.39 6.73
CA TYR A 113 -9.91 11.58 5.97
C TYR A 113 -8.48 12.13 6.04
N TRP A 114 -7.52 11.20 5.94
CA TRP A 114 -6.09 11.45 6.02
C TRP A 114 -5.37 10.67 4.93
N GLY A 115 -4.28 11.24 4.40
CA GLY A 115 -3.33 10.48 3.60
C GLY A 115 -2.32 9.78 4.49
N ILE A 116 -1.86 8.61 4.07
CA ILE A 116 -0.74 7.89 4.70
C ILE A 116 0.48 7.99 3.79
N SER A 117 1.59 8.43 4.38
CA SER A 117 2.92 8.29 3.80
C SER A 117 3.67 7.17 4.49
N VAL A 118 4.31 6.29 3.71
CA VAL A 118 5.16 5.21 4.20
C VAL A 118 6.59 5.74 4.25
N VAL A 119 7.15 5.80 5.46
CA VAL A 119 8.45 6.44 5.69
C VAL A 119 9.61 5.45 5.67
N SER A 120 9.32 4.14 5.76
CA SER A 120 10.35 3.12 5.48
C SER A 120 10.49 2.91 3.98
N ASN A 121 11.74 2.83 3.50
CA ASN A 121 12.07 2.82 2.08
C ASN A 121 13.25 1.86 1.77
N ILE A 122 13.44 0.86 2.62
CA ILE A 122 14.63 0.00 2.56
C ILE A 122 14.49 -1.05 1.44
N LEU A 123 13.25 -1.41 1.07
CA LEU A 123 12.96 -2.41 0.05
C LEU A 123 12.80 -1.83 -1.38
N ARG A 124 13.26 -0.60 -1.59
CA ARG A 124 12.99 0.17 -2.82
C ARG A 124 13.48 -0.46 -4.11
N SER A 125 14.56 -1.25 -4.06
CA SER A 125 15.22 -1.78 -5.26
C SER A 125 15.18 -3.31 -5.35
N ARG A 126 14.26 -3.94 -4.61
CA ARG A 126 14.15 -5.40 -4.51
C ARG A 126 13.02 -5.89 -5.41
N TRP A 127 13.38 -6.44 -6.57
CA TRP A 127 12.47 -7.05 -7.55
C TRP A 127 12.95 -8.43 -8.01
N ASP A 128 14.10 -8.86 -7.51
CA ASP A 128 14.86 -9.95 -8.10
C ASP A 128 14.71 -11.27 -7.34
N LEU A 129 13.99 -11.26 -6.20
CA LEU A 129 13.71 -12.44 -5.39
C LEU A 129 12.27 -12.91 -5.58
N TYR A 130 12.15 -14.13 -6.08
CA TYR A 130 10.89 -14.81 -6.33
C TYR A 130 11.10 -16.32 -6.18
N ARG A 131 10.00 -17.03 -5.99
CA ARG A 131 9.91 -18.49 -6.05
C ARG A 131 9.44 -18.88 -7.44
N GLU A 132 10.13 -19.83 -8.07
CA GLU A 132 9.68 -20.42 -9.33
C GLU A 132 8.82 -21.66 -9.05
N ILE A 133 7.69 -21.75 -9.75
CA ILE A 133 6.85 -22.94 -9.82
C ILE A 133 6.87 -23.41 -11.27
N VAL A 134 7.29 -24.66 -11.46
CA VAL A 134 7.30 -25.31 -12.78
C VAL A 134 6.01 -26.10 -12.93
N GLU A 135 5.14 -25.66 -13.84
CA GLU A 135 3.93 -26.37 -14.23
C GLU A 135 4.20 -27.17 -15.50
N GLU A 136 3.99 -28.49 -15.46
CA GLU A 136 4.01 -29.33 -16.65
C GLU A 136 2.64 -29.29 -17.33
N ARG A 137 2.63 -29.00 -18.63
CA ARG A 137 1.41 -28.98 -19.45
C ARG A 137 1.17 -30.34 -20.09
N LEU A 138 -0.08 -30.56 -20.51
CA LEU A 138 -0.51 -31.81 -21.16
C LEU A 138 0.24 -32.11 -22.48
N ASP A 139 0.80 -31.09 -23.14
CA ASP A 139 1.62 -31.21 -24.35
C ASP A 139 3.11 -31.51 -24.04
N GLY A 140 3.46 -31.74 -22.78
CA GLY A 140 4.83 -31.99 -22.32
C GLY A 140 5.68 -30.73 -22.19
N THR A 141 5.14 -29.54 -22.47
CA THR A 141 5.86 -28.27 -22.27
C THR A 141 5.84 -27.83 -20.81
N LYS A 142 6.90 -27.15 -20.38
CA LYS A 142 7.00 -26.59 -19.02
C LYS A 142 6.68 -25.11 -19.04
N LYS A 143 5.77 -24.67 -18.17
CA LYS A 143 5.50 -23.25 -17.89
C LYS A 143 6.13 -22.90 -16.56
N ILE A 144 7.07 -21.97 -16.57
CA ILE A 144 7.62 -21.38 -15.34
C ILE A 144 6.70 -20.22 -14.93
N ARG A 145 6.22 -20.23 -13.70
CA ARG A 145 5.57 -19.08 -13.07
C ARG A 145 6.42 -18.60 -11.91
N ARG A 146 6.46 -17.28 -11.74
CA ARG A 146 7.17 -16.64 -10.64
C ARG A 146 6.16 -16.07 -9.67
N PHE A 147 6.36 -16.39 -8.41
CA PHE A 147 5.52 -15.95 -7.31
C PHE A 147 6.38 -15.43 -6.18
N GLY A 148 5.84 -14.50 -5.42
CA GLY A 148 6.53 -13.98 -4.25
C GLY A 148 7.03 -12.57 -4.45
N TRP A 149 6.77 -11.76 -3.45
CA TRP A 149 7.39 -10.47 -3.22
C TRP A 149 8.34 -10.59 -2.05
N TYR A 150 9.54 -11.09 -2.33
CA TYR A 150 10.57 -11.39 -1.32
C TYR A 150 11.67 -10.32 -1.31
N PHE A 151 12.38 -10.25 -0.19
CA PHE A 151 13.48 -9.31 0.09
C PHE A 151 14.45 -9.97 1.08
N GLU A 152 15.74 -9.62 1.08
CA GLU A 152 16.66 -10.17 2.10
C GLU A 152 16.12 -9.86 3.51
N PRO A 153 16.01 -10.85 4.41
CA PRO A 153 15.54 -10.61 5.78
C PRO A 153 16.30 -9.51 6.51
N GLU A 154 17.60 -9.36 6.22
CA GLU A 154 18.47 -8.35 6.81
C GLU A 154 18.14 -6.91 6.37
N ASP A 155 17.43 -6.74 5.25
CA ASP A 155 16.96 -5.43 4.79
C ASP A 155 15.72 -4.95 5.55
N TRP A 156 15.10 -5.80 6.38
CA TRP A 156 13.92 -5.40 7.14
C TRP A 156 14.28 -4.60 8.40
N ASP A 157 13.72 -3.40 8.53
CA ASP A 157 13.92 -2.54 9.72
C ASP A 157 13.02 -2.85 10.90
N GLY A 158 12.11 -3.82 10.77
CA GLY A 158 11.12 -4.13 11.80
C GLY A 158 9.89 -3.22 11.79
N SER A 159 9.74 -2.31 10.81
CA SER A 159 8.56 -1.46 10.67
C SER A 159 7.28 -2.27 10.39
N ASP A 160 6.10 -1.74 10.70
CA ASP A 160 4.84 -2.41 10.37
C ASP A 160 4.36 -2.13 8.93
N PHE A 161 4.80 -1.01 8.33
CA PHE A 161 4.49 -0.57 6.98
C PHE A 161 5.78 -0.28 6.20
N ASN A 162 5.88 -0.78 4.97
CA ASN A 162 7.03 -0.55 4.09
C ASN A 162 6.64 -0.55 2.61
N LEU A 163 7.52 -0.05 1.74
CA LEU A 163 7.33 -0.05 0.29
C LEU A 163 8.30 -1.01 -0.38
N LEU A 164 7.78 -2.07 -0.99
CA LEU A 164 8.53 -2.91 -1.92
C LEU A 164 8.52 -2.28 -3.31
N ASP A 165 9.67 -2.32 -3.99
CA ASP A 165 9.88 -1.68 -5.30
C ASP A 165 9.53 -0.17 -5.31
N GLY A 166 9.54 0.43 -4.11
CA GLY A 166 9.27 1.85 -3.90
C GLY A 166 7.83 2.29 -4.12
N ILE A 167 6.90 1.37 -4.41
CA ILE A 167 5.49 1.66 -4.67
C ILE A 167 4.54 0.70 -3.94
N SER A 168 4.88 -0.58 -3.82
CA SER A 168 3.94 -1.59 -3.33
C SER A 168 3.91 -1.70 -1.81
N LEU A 169 2.72 -1.60 -1.23
CA LEU A 169 2.56 -1.51 0.22
C LEU A 169 2.62 -2.87 0.92
N ILE A 170 3.75 -3.14 1.59
CA ILE A 170 3.92 -4.31 2.43
C ILE A 170 3.58 -3.97 3.88
N VAL A 171 2.83 -4.86 4.53
CA VAL A 171 2.49 -4.76 5.94
C VAL A 171 2.81 -6.07 6.67
N THR A 172 3.07 -5.98 7.97
CA THR A 172 3.29 -7.16 8.81
C THR A 172 1.98 -7.91 9.09
N LYS A 173 2.10 -9.18 9.48
CA LYS A 173 1.00 -10.02 9.96
C LYS A 173 0.20 -9.36 11.08
N ARG A 174 0.89 -8.63 11.97
CA ARG A 174 0.26 -7.89 13.06
C ARG A 174 -0.74 -6.84 12.54
N VAL A 175 -0.40 -6.12 11.47
CA VAL A 175 -1.33 -5.18 10.82
C VAL A 175 -2.53 -5.92 10.24
N LYS A 176 -2.29 -7.02 9.49
CA LYS A 176 -3.36 -7.84 8.94
C LYS A 176 -4.34 -8.30 10.01
N ASP A 177 -3.82 -8.94 11.07
CA ASP A 177 -4.65 -9.55 12.10
C ASP A 177 -5.45 -8.49 12.87
N VAL A 178 -4.88 -7.30 13.11
CA VAL A 178 -5.62 -6.16 13.69
C VAL A 178 -6.65 -5.59 12.73
N PHE A 179 -6.34 -5.43 11.44
CA PHE A 179 -7.29 -4.90 10.46
C PHE A 179 -8.49 -5.84 10.28
N GLU A 180 -8.27 -7.15 10.32
CA GLU A 180 -9.33 -8.16 10.33
C GLU A 180 -10.15 -8.11 11.61
N LYS A 181 -9.50 -8.06 12.78
CA LYS A 181 -10.15 -7.94 14.10
C LYS A 181 -11.03 -6.70 14.20
N GLU A 182 -10.50 -5.56 13.76
CA GLU A 182 -11.21 -4.28 13.75
C GLU A 182 -12.18 -4.17 12.55
N LYS A 183 -12.21 -5.15 11.63
CA LYS A 183 -13.10 -5.14 10.46
C LYS A 183 -12.93 -3.89 9.60
N VAL A 184 -11.68 -3.50 9.33
CA VAL A 184 -11.36 -2.42 8.39
C VAL A 184 -11.89 -2.80 7.00
N LYS A 185 -12.69 -1.92 6.40
CA LYS A 185 -13.38 -2.18 5.13
C LYS A 185 -12.60 -1.67 3.93
N ASN A 186 -12.93 -2.22 2.76
CA ASN A 186 -12.42 -1.79 1.45
C ASN A 186 -10.90 -1.90 1.30
N ILE A 187 -10.36 -2.99 1.83
CA ILE A 187 -8.98 -3.42 1.65
C ILE A 187 -8.98 -4.89 1.28
N SER A 188 -8.00 -5.28 0.48
CA SER A 188 -7.61 -6.66 0.24
C SER A 188 -6.21 -6.84 0.81
N ILE A 189 -6.00 -7.89 1.59
CA ILE A 189 -4.70 -8.22 2.16
C ILE A 189 -4.33 -9.60 1.61
N LYS A 190 -3.25 -9.67 0.82
CA LYS A 190 -2.79 -10.90 0.19
C LYS A 190 -1.42 -11.30 0.73
N SER A 191 -1.19 -12.59 0.93
CA SER A 191 0.13 -13.08 1.28
C SER A 191 1.14 -12.67 0.20
N VAL A 192 2.35 -12.26 0.60
CA VAL A 192 3.40 -11.96 -0.38
C VAL A 192 3.76 -13.18 -1.23
N HIS A 193 3.53 -14.39 -0.71
CA HIS A 193 3.71 -15.66 -1.44
C HIS A 193 2.78 -15.80 -2.65
N ASP A 194 1.60 -15.19 -2.61
CA ASP A 194 0.54 -15.38 -3.62
C ASP A 194 0.61 -14.36 -4.77
N ILE A 195 1.60 -13.48 -4.74
CA ILE A 195 1.74 -12.39 -5.71
C ILE A 195 2.53 -12.89 -6.91
N SER A 196 1.91 -12.83 -8.10
CA SER A 196 2.59 -13.15 -9.35
C SER A 196 3.53 -11.99 -9.73
N VAL A 197 4.74 -12.33 -10.18
CA VAL A 197 5.75 -11.38 -10.70
C VAL A 197 6.17 -11.69 -12.13
#